data_AF-A0A9Q0PA62-F1
#
_entry.id   AF-A0A9Q0PA62-F1
#
_cell.length_a   1.000
_cell.length_b   1.000
_cell.length_c   1.000
_cell.angle_alpha   90.00
_cell.angle_beta   90.00
_cell.angle_gamma   90.00
#
_symmetry.space_group_name_H-M   'P 1'
#
loop_
_entity.id
_entity.type
_entity.pdbx_description
1 polymer ?
#
loop_
_entity_poly.entity_id
_entity_poly.type
_entity_poly.pdbx_seq_one_letter_code
_entity_poly.pdbx_strand_id
1 'polypeptide(L)'
;MEIELKNNHQGGGLKRLKCSVQNYDWGKKGTEGSEVARLYELNSGSDIELEKKKPFAEFWMGTHGSGPSFVVEGGVENGDSIGSGIMSLKEWICKNPNVLGDKVLDKWGCDLPFLFK
;
A
#
# COMPACT_ATOMS: atom_id res chain seq x y z
N MET A 1 -37.62 -13.40 20.46
CA MET A 1 -36.16 -13.34 20.67
C MET A 1 -35.59 -12.81 19.37
N GLU A 2 -35.54 -11.48 19.22
CA GLU A 2 -35.01 -10.84 18.03
C GLU A 2 -33.51 -11.07 17.99
N ILE A 3 -33.04 -11.69 16.90
CA ILE A 3 -31.63 -11.80 16.60
C ILE A 3 -31.23 -10.44 16.03
N GLU A 4 -30.63 -9.60 16.86
CA GLU A 4 -29.94 -8.39 16.43
C GLU A 4 -28.83 -8.80 15.44
N LEU A 5 -29.13 -8.69 14.15
CA LEU A 5 -28.12 -8.64 13.10
C LEU A 5 -27.32 -7.35 13.34
N LYS A 6 -26.20 -7.48 14.05
CA LYS A 6 -25.20 -6.43 14.15
C LYS A 6 -24.69 -6.16 12.74
N ASN A 7 -25.34 -5.20 12.09
CA ASN A 7 -24.86 -4.53 10.89
C ASN A 7 -23.58 -3.78 11.28
N ASN A 8 -22.46 -4.50 11.28
CA ASN A 8 -21.13 -3.95 11.44
C ASN A 8 -20.78 -3.15 10.17
N HIS A 9 -21.42 -2.00 10.00
CA HIS A 9 -20.94 -0.98 9.09
C HIS A 9 -19.68 -0.39 9.72
N GLN A 10 -18.55 -1.08 9.55
CA GLN A 10 -17.26 -0.42 9.69
C GLN A 10 -17.14 0.57 8.52
N GLY A 11 -17.66 1.78 8.72
CA GLY A 11 -17.47 2.90 7.81
C GLY A 11 -15.98 3.03 7.51
N GLY A 12 -15.64 3.01 6.22
CA GLY A 12 -14.26 2.91 5.72
C GLY A 12 -13.38 4.01 6.28
N GLY A 13 -12.66 3.70 7.35
CA GLY A 13 -11.63 4.58 7.88
C GLY A 13 -10.46 4.68 6.90
N LEU A 14 -9.75 5.82 6.94
CA LEU A 14 -8.53 6.03 6.16
C LEU A 14 -7.55 4.89 6.40
N LYS A 15 -7.04 4.29 5.31
CA LYS A 15 -6.05 3.22 5.35
C LYS A 15 -4.70 3.76 4.93
N ARG A 16 -3.69 3.61 5.79
CA ARG A 16 -2.30 3.84 5.44
C ARG A 16 -1.80 2.68 4.58
N LEU A 17 -1.05 2.99 3.54
CA LEU A 17 -0.36 2.01 2.71
C LEU A 17 1.15 2.00 2.99
N LYS A 18 1.75 0.81 2.97
CA LYS A 18 3.18 0.63 2.70
C LYS A 18 3.34 0.21 1.25
N CYS A 19 4.08 1.00 0.48
CA CYS A 19 4.13 0.92 -0.97
C CYS A 19 5.47 0.35 -1.45
N SER A 20 5.52 -0.01 -2.73
CA SER A 20 6.69 -0.64 -3.33
C SER A 20 7.56 0.39 -4.06
N VAL A 21 8.88 0.17 -4.06
CA VAL A 21 9.83 0.89 -4.92
C VAL A 21 10.32 -0.01 -6.04
N GLN A 22 10.49 0.56 -7.23
CA GLN A 22 11.23 -0.08 -8.31
C GLN A 22 12.62 0.54 -8.42
N ASN A 23 13.65 -0.29 -8.35
CA ASN A 23 15.06 0.11 -8.40
C ASN A 23 15.65 -0.05 -9.80
N TYR A 24 15.00 0.51 -10.82
CA TYR A 24 15.52 0.47 -12.19
C TYR A 24 16.78 1.31 -12.34
N ASP A 25 17.70 0.89 -13.23
CA ASP A 25 19.02 1.49 -13.39
C ASP A 25 18.99 2.99 -13.75
N TRP A 26 17.90 3.47 -14.36
CA TRP A 26 17.71 4.88 -14.70
C TRP A 26 17.28 5.74 -13.51
N GLY A 27 16.92 5.14 -12.37
CA GLY A 27 16.49 5.85 -11.17
C GLY A 27 17.61 6.65 -10.53
N LYS A 28 17.27 7.79 -9.93
CA LYS A 28 18.23 8.60 -9.18
C LYS A 28 18.64 7.87 -7.90
N LYS A 29 19.93 7.87 -7.55
CA LYS A 29 20.37 7.21 -6.30
C LYS A 29 19.89 7.97 -5.08
N GLY A 30 19.65 7.25 -3.98
CA GLY A 30 19.31 7.87 -2.69
C GLY A 30 20.36 8.90 -2.24
N THR A 31 21.65 8.57 -2.40
CA THR A 31 22.78 9.47 -2.08
C THR A 31 22.83 10.74 -2.92
N GLU A 32 22.15 10.78 -4.07
CA GLU A 32 22.09 11.94 -4.95
C GLU A 32 20.88 12.85 -4.62
N GLY A 33 20.09 12.52 -3.60
CA GLY A 33 18.85 13.20 -3.26
C GLY A 33 17.70 12.79 -4.17
N SER A 34 17.41 11.48 -4.22
CA SER A 34 16.21 10.94 -4.89
C SER A 34 14.96 11.14 -4.04
N GLU A 35 13.93 11.73 -4.64
CA GLU A 35 12.65 11.95 -3.98
C GLU A 35 11.92 10.63 -3.70
N VAL A 36 12.04 9.65 -4.61
CA VAL A 36 11.51 8.29 -4.43
C VAL A 36 12.15 7.62 -3.20
N ALA A 37 13.46 7.78 -3.01
CA ALA A 37 14.15 7.25 -1.83
C ALA A 37 13.64 7.90 -0.54
N ARG A 38 13.49 9.24 -0.54
CA ARG A 38 12.98 10.01 0.59
C ARG A 38 11.55 9.59 0.98
N LEU A 39 10.65 9.47 0.00
CA LEU A 39 9.27 9.04 0.23
C LEU A 39 9.21 7.60 0.72
N TYR A 40 10.02 6.70 0.16
CA TYR A 40 10.07 5.31 0.58
C TYR A 40 10.58 5.13 2.02
N GLU A 41 11.61 5.87 2.43
CA GLU A 41 12.11 5.89 3.81
C GLU A 41 10.99 6.27 4.79
N LEU A 42 10.29 7.37 4.51
CA LEU A 42 9.16 7.85 5.32
C LEU A 42 7.96 6.89 5.32
N ASN A 43 7.68 6.25 4.18
CA ASN A 43 6.54 5.36 4.04
C ASN A 43 6.77 3.99 4.68
N SER A 44 7.96 3.43 4.49
CA SER A 44 8.33 2.09 4.93
C SER A 44 8.54 1.98 6.43
N GLY A 45 8.85 3.11 7.10
CA GLY A 45 9.18 3.16 8.53
C GLY A 45 10.52 2.49 8.85
N SER A 46 11.38 2.31 7.84
CA SER A 46 12.68 1.64 7.99
C SER A 46 13.79 2.59 7.57
N ASP A 47 14.91 2.54 8.29
CA ASP A 47 16.13 3.22 7.86
C ASP A 47 16.71 2.48 6.64
N ILE A 48 16.81 3.19 5.52
CA ILE A 48 17.29 2.65 4.24
C ILE A 48 18.73 3.07 3.93
N GLU A 49 19.52 3.53 4.91
CA GLU A 49 20.87 4.07 4.68
C GLU A 49 21.77 3.15 3.84
N LEU A 50 21.76 1.85 4.10
CA LEU A 50 22.54 0.86 3.33
C LEU A 50 22.09 0.75 1.86
N GLU A 51 20.85 1.14 1.56
CA GLU A 51 20.24 1.06 0.24
C GLU A 51 20.37 2.36 -0.56
N LYS A 52 20.78 3.48 0.06
CA LYS A 52 20.85 4.80 -0.60
C LYS A 52 21.82 4.83 -1.80
N LYS A 53 22.73 3.86 -1.94
CA LYS A 53 23.61 3.71 -3.13
C LYS A 53 22.90 3.11 -4.34
N LYS A 54 21.74 2.47 -4.17
CA LYS A 54 20.92 1.90 -5.25
C LYS A 54 20.12 3.01 -5.96
N PRO A 55 19.76 2.83 -7.23
CA PRO A 55 18.84 3.72 -7.92
C PRO A 55 17.41 3.54 -7.39
N PHE A 56 16.67 4.63 -7.23
CA PHE A 56 15.26 4.66 -6.83
C PHE A 56 14.46 5.32 -7.95
N ALA A 57 13.77 4.51 -8.75
CA ALA A 57 13.21 4.94 -10.03
C ALA A 57 11.72 5.31 -9.93
N GLU A 58 10.91 4.44 -9.32
CA GLU A 58 9.46 4.64 -9.22
C GLU A 58 8.93 4.20 -7.84
N PHE A 59 7.91 4.90 -7.33
CA PHE A 59 7.23 4.58 -6.07
C PHE A 59 5.79 4.16 -6.33
N TRP A 60 5.49 2.87 -6.33
CA TRP A 60 4.21 2.34 -6.81
C TRP A 60 3.15 2.24 -5.72
N MET A 61 1.99 2.82 -6.00
CA MET A 61 0.79 2.82 -5.15
C MET A 61 -0.37 2.17 -5.91
N GLY A 62 -0.81 1.01 -5.47
CA GLY A 62 -1.96 0.31 -6.06
C GLY A 62 -1.99 -1.20 -5.83
N THR A 63 -2.74 -1.90 -6.68
CA THR A 63 -2.96 -3.36 -6.59
C THR A 63 -2.09 -4.16 -7.56
N HIS A 64 -1.10 -3.54 -8.21
CA HIS A 64 -0.29 -4.19 -9.23
C HIS A 64 0.59 -5.31 -8.65
N GLY A 65 0.52 -6.51 -9.23
CA GLY A 65 1.17 -7.71 -8.69
C GLY A 65 2.70 -7.65 -8.61
N SER A 66 3.36 -6.95 -9.54
CA SER A 66 4.84 -6.79 -9.53
C SER A 66 5.35 -5.77 -8.50
N GLY A 67 4.46 -5.03 -7.85
CA GLY A 67 4.80 -4.01 -6.86
C GLY A 67 3.63 -3.78 -5.91
N PRO A 68 3.27 -4.78 -5.10
CA PRO A 68 2.09 -4.71 -4.26
C PRO A 68 2.23 -3.59 -3.24
N SER A 69 1.14 -2.86 -2.99
CA SER A 69 0.98 -2.05 -1.78
C SER A 69 0.34 -2.90 -0.69
N PHE A 70 0.64 -2.59 0.57
CA PHE A 70 0.14 -3.31 1.74
C PHE A 70 -0.62 -2.38 2.67
N VAL A 71 -1.74 -2.84 3.22
CA VAL A 71 -2.50 -2.09 4.22
C VAL A 71 -1.83 -2.23 5.57
N VAL A 72 -1.59 -1.11 6.24
CA VAL A 72 -1.12 -1.10 7.63
C VAL A 72 -2.34 -1.21 8.55
N GLU A 73 -2.36 -2.20 9.44
CA GLU A 73 -3.48 -2.40 10.37
C GLU A 73 -3.59 -1.23 11.38
N GLY A 74 -4.82 -0.92 11.80
CA GLY A 74 -5.09 0.21 12.68
C GLY A 74 -4.49 0.02 14.07
N GLY A 75 -3.85 1.06 14.60
CA GLY A 75 -3.13 1.04 15.88
C GLY A 75 -1.61 0.94 15.74
N VAL A 76 -1.11 0.81 14.51
CA VAL A 76 0.31 0.79 14.17
C VAL A 76 0.72 2.19 13.69
N GLU A 77 1.61 2.84 14.42
CA GLU A 77 2.06 4.20 14.10
C GLU A 77 3.12 4.21 12.99
N ASN A 78 3.53 5.42 12.55
CA ASN A 78 4.71 5.55 11.69
C ASN A 78 5.93 4.90 12.36
N GLY A 79 6.48 3.81 11.81
CA GLY A 79 7.77 3.25 12.25
C GLY A 79 7.70 1.94 13.05
N ASP A 80 6.52 1.37 13.28
CA ASP A 80 6.42 0.07 13.94
C ASP A 80 6.87 -1.09 13.03
N SER A 81 7.63 -2.02 13.63
CA SER A 81 8.11 -3.23 12.96
C SER A 81 6.97 -4.21 12.72
N ILE A 82 6.80 -4.64 11.47
CA ILE A 82 5.72 -5.57 11.07
C ILE A 82 5.97 -6.95 11.69
N GLY A 83 5.23 -7.26 12.76
CA GLY A 83 5.03 -8.63 13.22
C GLY A 83 3.76 -9.22 12.59
N SER A 84 3.92 -10.14 11.63
CA SER A 84 2.91 -11.16 11.26
C SER A 84 1.49 -10.66 10.94
N GLY A 85 1.29 -9.88 9.86
CA GLY A 85 -0.05 -9.44 9.45
C GLY A 85 -0.14 -8.58 8.18
N ILE A 86 0.78 -8.72 7.23
CA ILE A 86 0.81 -7.86 6.04
C ILE A 86 -0.21 -8.33 5.00
N MET A 87 -1.34 -7.63 4.91
CA MET A 87 -2.36 -7.83 3.88
C MET A 87 -2.11 -6.90 2.70
N SER A 88 -2.02 -7.44 1.48
CA SER A 88 -1.92 -6.59 0.29
C SER A 88 -3.20 -5.76 0.10
N LEU A 89 -3.09 -4.60 -0.54
CA LEU A 89 -4.23 -3.75 -0.87
C LEU A 89 -5.25 -4.52 -1.73
N LYS A 90 -4.77 -5.37 -2.66
CA LYS A 90 -5.63 -6.20 -3.49
C LYS A 90 -6.45 -7.20 -2.66
N GLU A 91 -5.81 -7.93 -1.75
CA GLU A 91 -6.50 -8.86 -0.84
C GLU A 91 -7.48 -8.13 0.07
N TRP A 92 -7.10 -6.94 0.57
CA TRP A 92 -7.96 -6.13 1.40
C TRP A 92 -9.19 -5.66 0.64
N ILE A 93 -9.05 -5.21 -0.61
CA ILE A 93 -10.17 -4.85 -1.48
C ILE A 93 -11.05 -6.08 -1.77
N CYS A 94 -10.48 -7.25 -2.04
CA CYS A 94 -11.29 -8.46 -2.24
C CYS A 94 -12.12 -8.85 -1.00
N LYS A 95 -11.61 -8.56 0.21
CA LYS A 95 -12.37 -8.76 1.46
C LYS A 95 -13.37 -7.62 1.74
N ASN A 96 -13.23 -6.48 1.08
CA ASN A 96 -14.06 -5.28 1.25
C ASN A 96 -14.48 -4.71 -0.12
N PRO A 97 -15.14 -5.49 -0.99
CA PRO A 97 -15.31 -5.12 -2.40
C PRO A 97 -16.17 -3.86 -2.61
N ASN A 98 -16.99 -3.50 -1.62
CA ASN A 98 -17.83 -2.31 -1.60
C ASN A 98 -17.03 -0.98 -1.64
N VAL A 99 -15.72 -0.99 -1.40
CA VAL A 99 -14.88 0.23 -1.43
C VAL A 99 -14.59 0.76 -2.84
N LEU A 100 -14.75 -0.08 -3.88
CA LEU A 100 -14.53 0.30 -5.28
C LEU A 100 -15.81 0.83 -5.96
N GLY A 101 -16.97 0.37 -5.48
CA GLY A 101 -18.26 0.55 -6.13
C GLY A 101 -18.52 -0.44 -7.27
N ASP A 102 -19.79 -0.78 -7.49
CA ASP A 102 -20.24 -1.89 -8.36
C ASP A 102 -19.68 -1.79 -9.78
N LYS A 103 -19.71 -0.59 -10.40
CA LYS A 103 -19.22 -0.38 -11.77
C LYS A 103 -17.74 -0.72 -11.95
N VAL A 104 -16.93 -0.45 -10.93
CA VAL A 104 -15.48 -0.74 -10.99
C VAL A 104 -15.26 -2.22 -10.72
N LEU A 105 -15.93 -2.77 -9.70
CA LEU A 105 -15.83 -4.18 -9.34
C LEU A 105 -16.25 -5.10 -10.49
N ASP A 106 -17.35 -4.80 -11.18
CA ASP A 106 -17.85 -5.61 -12.30
C ASP A 106 -16.87 -5.67 -13.48
N LYS A 107 -16.11 -4.60 -13.70
CA LYS A 107 -15.23 -4.47 -14.87
C LYS A 107 -13.77 -4.87 -14.59
N TRP A 108 -13.26 -4.58 -13.40
CA TRP A 108 -11.84 -4.79 -13.05
C TRP A 108 -11.64 -5.72 -11.83
N GLY A 109 -12.71 -6.26 -11.25
CA GLY A 109 -12.63 -7.08 -10.05
C GLY A 109 -12.06 -6.30 -8.87
N CYS A 110 -11.19 -6.91 -8.09
CA CYS A 110 -10.54 -6.27 -6.94
C CYS A 110 -9.36 -5.36 -7.30
N ASP A 111 -9.06 -5.18 -8.58
CA ASP A 111 -7.95 -4.34 -9.01
C ASP A 111 -8.39 -2.88 -9.18
N LEU A 112 -7.50 -1.95 -8.79
CA LEU A 112 -7.68 -0.55 -9.14
C LEU A 112 -7.47 -0.39 -10.66
N PRO A 113 -8.33 0.38 -11.37
CA PRO A 113 -8.21 0.57 -12.81
C PRO A 113 -7.08 1.53 -13.21
N PHE A 114 -6.14 1.79 -12.30
CA PHE A 114 -4.97 2.64 -12.47
C PHE A 114 -3.83 2.19 -11.55
N LEU A 115 -2.61 2.61 -11.89
CA LEU A 115 -1.43 2.51 -11.04
C LEU A 115 -0.92 3.92 -10.80
N PHE A 116 -0.85 4.35 -9.54
CA PHE A 116 -0.28 5.64 -9.18
C PHE A 116 1.22 5.48 -8.87
N LYS A 117 2.03 6.45 -9.29
CA LYS A 117 3.49 6.46 -9.14
C LYS A 117 4.01 7.83 -8.76
#